data_AF-A0A1G9TVX5-F1
#
_entry.id   AF-A0A1G9TVX5-F1
#
_cell.length_a   1.000
_cell.length_b   1.000
_cell.length_c   1.000
_cell.angle_alpha   90.00
_cell.angle_beta   90.00
_cell.angle_gamma   90.00
#
_symmetry.space_group_name_H-M   'P 1'
#
loop_
_entity.id
_entity.type
_entity.pdbx_description
1 polymer ?
#
loop_
_entity_poly.entity_id
_entity_poly.type
_entity_poly.pdbx_seq_one_letter_code
_entity_poly.pdbx_strand_id
1 'polypeptide(L)'
;MNPLIVSQDSPVTQAASNPALGGIGPFIAGIVIVAVLIGVIPWAIRRRRTQPRRPRPSEQPTRPAARTHIEENREPDGETFPDDGSRLTPHQLGSHSTHPGPEERRRSDEQGGGSFGSGGLGG
;
A
#
# COMPACT_ATOMS: atom_id res chain seq x y z
N MET A 1 26.23 -66.64 -10.12
CA MET A 1 25.65 -65.33 -10.46
C MET A 1 25.91 -64.40 -9.28
N ASN A 2 26.94 -63.55 -9.35
CA ASN A 2 27.22 -62.57 -8.29
C ASN A 2 26.53 -61.25 -8.67
N PRO A 3 25.64 -60.69 -7.83
CA PRO A 3 25.13 -59.35 -8.07
C PRO A 3 26.24 -58.35 -7.77
N LEU A 4 26.67 -57.62 -8.80
CA LEU A 4 27.41 -56.36 -8.64
C LEU A 4 26.46 -55.40 -7.93
N ILE A 5 26.60 -55.29 -6.61
CA ILE A 5 26.07 -54.16 -5.86
C ILE A 5 26.83 -52.94 -6.39
N VAL A 6 26.18 -52.22 -7.30
CA VAL A 6 26.59 -50.88 -7.69
C VAL A 6 26.57 -50.04 -6.41
N SER A 7 27.75 -49.72 -5.87
CA SER A 7 27.91 -48.69 -4.86
C SER A 7 27.33 -47.39 -5.42
N GLN A 8 26.13 -47.03 -4.99
CA GLN A 8 25.55 -45.73 -5.22
C GLN A 8 26.24 -44.79 -4.22
N ASP A 9 27.29 -44.11 -4.65
CA ASP A 9 27.89 -43.03 -3.86
C ASP A 9 26.88 -41.87 -3.81
N SER A 10 26.15 -41.78 -2.69
CA SER A 10 25.18 -40.72 -2.44
C SER A 10 25.84 -39.35 -2.67
N PRO A 11 25.17 -38.36 -3.30
CA PRO A 11 25.75 -37.02 -3.51
C PRO A 11 26.14 -36.36 -2.18
N VAL A 12 25.48 -36.75 -1.08
CA VAL A 12 25.80 -36.33 0.30
C VAL A 12 27.15 -36.90 0.77
N THR A 13 27.46 -38.16 0.43
CA THR A 13 28.75 -38.81 0.73
C THR A 13 29.87 -38.21 -0.12
N GLN A 14 29.58 -37.83 -1.37
CA GLN A 14 30.52 -37.14 -2.25
C GLN A 14 30.78 -35.68 -1.81
N ALA A 15 29.77 -35.01 -1.26
CA ALA A 15 29.93 -33.70 -0.62
C ALA A 15 30.76 -33.82 0.67
N ALA A 16 30.55 -34.85 1.48
CA ALA A 16 31.31 -35.07 2.71
C ALA A 16 32.80 -35.41 2.47
N SER A 17 33.14 -36.09 1.37
CA SER A 17 34.51 -36.49 1.04
C SER A 17 35.32 -35.42 0.29
N ASN A 18 34.65 -34.45 -0.35
CA ASN A 18 35.30 -33.34 -1.04
C ASN A 18 35.03 -32.01 -0.31
N PRO A 19 36.04 -31.41 0.36
CA PRO A 19 35.85 -30.19 1.15
C PRO A 19 35.31 -29.00 0.32
N ALA A 20 35.54 -29.01 -0.99
CA ALA A 20 34.98 -28.02 -1.91
C ALA A 20 33.45 -28.17 -2.07
N LEU A 21 32.93 -29.41 -2.13
CA LEU A 21 31.49 -29.68 -2.25
C LEU A 21 30.78 -29.66 -0.89
N GLY A 22 31.45 -30.06 0.19
CA GLY A 22 30.84 -30.20 1.52
C GLY A 22 30.69 -28.91 2.33
N GLY A 23 31.58 -27.93 2.13
CA GLY A 23 31.60 -26.71 2.95
C GLY A 23 31.69 -25.40 2.16
N ILE A 24 32.62 -25.31 1.21
CA ILE A 24 32.90 -24.04 0.52
C ILE A 24 31.80 -23.70 -0.49
N GLY A 25 31.30 -24.68 -1.25
CA GLY A 25 30.23 -24.47 -2.24
C GLY A 25 28.96 -23.84 -1.64
N PRO A 26 28.34 -24.46 -0.61
CA PRO A 26 27.17 -23.89 0.07
C PRO A 26 27.43 -22.53 0.71
N PHE A 27 28.63 -22.31 1.25
CA PHE A 27 29.02 -21.03 1.84
C PHE A 27 29.05 -19.89 0.81
N ILE A 28 29.67 -20.12 -0.34
CA ILE A 28 29.69 -19.14 -1.45
C ILE A 28 28.26 -18.92 -1.98
N ALA A 29 27.47 -19.98 -2.13
CA ALA A 29 26.07 -19.85 -2.56
C ALA A 29 25.26 -18.95 -1.61
N GLY A 30 25.45 -19.11 -0.29
CA GLY A 30 24.86 -18.25 0.73
C GLY A 30 25.28 -16.78 0.57
N ILE A 31 26.57 -16.52 0.36
CA ILE A 31 27.09 -15.16 0.13
C ILE A 31 26.45 -14.53 -1.10
N VAL A 32 26.35 -15.28 -2.21
CA VAL A 32 25.74 -14.80 -3.45
C VAL A 32 24.27 -14.41 -3.22
N ILE A 33 23.51 -15.25 -2.52
CA ILE A 33 22.10 -14.97 -2.19
C ILE A 33 22.00 -13.68 -1.37
N VAL A 34 22.81 -13.52 -0.32
CA VAL A 34 22.83 -12.31 0.52
C VAL A 34 23.20 -11.08 -0.30
N ALA A 35 24.22 -11.16 -1.15
CA ALA A 35 24.63 -10.06 -2.02
C ALA A 35 23.50 -9.63 -2.97
N VAL A 36 22.75 -10.58 -3.53
CA VAL A 36 21.58 -10.29 -4.38
C VAL A 36 20.50 -9.58 -3.57
N LEU A 37 20.14 -10.09 -2.38
CA LEU A 37 19.10 -9.49 -1.53
C LEU A 37 19.46 -8.05 -1.12
N ILE A 38 20.71 -7.81 -0.74
CA ILE A 38 21.20 -6.46 -0.41
C ILE A 38 21.22 -5.57 -1.67
N GLY A 39 21.64 -6.10 -2.82
CA GLY A 39 21.79 -5.35 -4.07
C GLY A 39 20.46 -4.84 -4.66
N VAL A 40 19.34 -5.53 -4.42
CA VAL A 40 18.02 -5.13 -4.92
C VAL A 40 17.57 -3.77 -4.37
N ILE A 41 17.88 -3.45 -3.12
CA ILE A 41 17.45 -2.20 -2.46
C ILE A 41 18.08 -0.94 -3.11
N PRO A 42 19.41 -0.78 -3.20
CA PRO A 42 20.01 0.38 -3.85
C PRO A 42 19.72 0.42 -5.34
N TRP A 43 19.56 -0.73 -6.02
CA TRP A 43 19.14 -0.79 -7.42
C TRP A 43 17.74 -0.21 -7.62
N ALA A 44 16.77 -0.58 -6.76
CA ALA A 44 15.42 -0.04 -6.78
C ALA A 44 15.40 1.47 -6.49
N ILE A 45 16.21 1.92 -5.53
CA ILE A 45 16.36 3.36 -5.22
C ILE A 45 16.95 4.10 -6.42
N ARG A 46 18.01 3.57 -7.03
CA ARG A 46 18.64 4.19 -8.21
C ARG A 46 17.68 4.27 -9.39
N ARG A 47 16.85 3.26 -9.61
CA ARG A 47 15.79 3.27 -10.63
C ARG A 47 14.73 4.34 -10.38
N ARG A 48 14.42 4.66 -9.12
CA ARG A 48 13.48 5.75 -8.77
C ARG A 48 14.07 7.15 -8.93
N ARG A 49 15.41 7.30 -8.97
CA ARG A 49 16.07 8.61 -9.15
C ARG A 49 15.89 9.20 -10.55
N THR A 50 15.45 8.40 -11.53
CA THR A 50 15.08 8.91 -12.86
C THR A 50 13.69 9.52 -12.89
N GLN A 51 12.92 9.42 -11.81
CA GLN A 51 11.63 10.09 -11.71
C GLN A 51 11.85 11.59 -11.46
N PRO A 52 10.97 12.45 -12.01
CA PRO A 52 11.01 13.87 -11.70
C PRO A 52 10.94 14.07 -10.19
N ARG A 53 11.69 15.07 -9.70
CA ARG A 53 11.71 15.41 -8.28
C ARG A 53 10.28 15.68 -7.82
N ARG A 54 9.96 15.29 -6.57
CA ARG A 54 8.68 15.67 -5.95
C ARG A 54 8.50 17.19 -6.11
N PRO A 55 7.30 17.66 -6.51
CA PRO A 55 7.03 19.07 -6.65
C PRO A 55 7.39 19.81 -5.36
N ARG A 56 8.09 20.91 -5.50
CA ARG A 56 8.37 21.83 -4.39
C ARG A 56 7.05 22.43 -3.90
N PRO A 57 6.96 22.90 -2.64
CA PRO A 57 5.79 23.64 -2.16
C PRO A 57 5.41 24.82 -3.06
N SER A 58 6.41 25.49 -3.64
CA SER A 58 6.24 26.58 -4.61
C SER A 58 5.75 26.13 -5.99
N GLU A 59 5.91 24.85 -6.32
CA GLU A 59 5.43 24.23 -7.56
C GLU A 59 4.04 23.59 -7.35
N GLN A 60 3.45 23.71 -6.15
CA GLN A 60 2.10 23.23 -5.90
C GLN A 60 1.06 24.09 -6.64
N PRO A 61 0.02 23.46 -7.21
CA PRO A 61 -1.09 24.20 -7.81
C PRO A 61 -1.70 25.16 -6.79
N THR A 62 -1.80 26.45 -7.14
CA THR A 62 -2.50 27.43 -6.32
C THR A 62 -3.99 27.10 -6.29
N ARG A 63 -4.61 27.18 -5.10
CA ARG A 63 -6.05 27.03 -4.97
C ARG A 63 -6.74 28.07 -5.85
N PRO A 64 -7.72 27.69 -6.69
CA PRO A 64 -8.43 28.65 -7.52
C PRO A 64 -9.17 29.67 -6.65
N ALA A 65 -9.31 30.90 -7.16
CA ALA A 65 -9.94 32.01 -6.44
C ALA A 65 -11.43 31.77 -6.11
N ALA A 66 -12.08 30.90 -6.88
CA ALA A 66 -13.46 30.48 -6.67
C ALA A 66 -13.57 28.96 -6.77
N ARG A 67 -14.62 28.41 -6.16
CA ARG A 67 -14.96 26.99 -6.30
C ARG A 67 -15.24 26.71 -7.77
N THR A 68 -14.53 25.75 -8.36
CA THR A 68 -14.77 25.32 -9.75
C THR A 68 -15.83 24.24 -9.86
N HIS A 69 -16.27 23.65 -8.74
CA HIS A 69 -17.41 22.75 -8.71
C HIS A 69 -18.67 23.47 -8.21
N ILE A 70 -19.84 23.03 -8.69
CA ILE A 70 -21.15 23.40 -8.17
C ILE A 70 -21.53 22.40 -7.08
N GLU A 71 -21.66 22.87 -5.84
CA GLU A 71 -21.97 22.04 -4.67
C GLU A 71 -23.49 22.15 -4.47
N GLU A 72 -24.23 21.11 -4.82
CA GLU A 72 -25.69 21.08 -4.65
C GLU A 72 -26.01 20.74 -3.20
N ASN A 73 -26.44 21.73 -2.42
CA ASN A 73 -26.98 21.47 -1.08
C ASN A 73 -28.37 20.85 -1.23
N ARG A 74 -28.46 19.53 -1.03
CA ARG A 74 -29.75 18.84 -0.92
C ARG A 74 -30.17 18.85 0.54
N GLU A 75 -31.39 19.31 0.80
CA GLU A 75 -32.02 19.11 2.10
C GLU A 75 -32.00 17.59 2.36
N PRO A 76 -31.42 17.10 3.46
CA PRO A 76 -31.66 15.72 3.84
C PRO A 76 -33.17 15.62 4.05
N ASP A 77 -33.85 14.83 3.20
CA ASP A 77 -35.22 14.45 3.51
C ASP A 77 -35.21 13.93 4.94
N GLY A 78 -36.21 14.30 5.73
CA GLY A 78 -36.32 13.95 7.15
C GLY A 78 -36.48 12.43 7.35
N GLU A 79 -35.46 11.67 6.97
CA GLU A 79 -35.26 10.25 7.18
C GLU A 79 -35.10 10.06 8.68
N THR A 80 -36.22 10.10 9.39
CA THR A 80 -36.29 9.72 10.78
C THR A 80 -36.08 8.22 10.84
N PHE A 81 -34.95 7.81 11.42
CA PHE A 81 -34.73 6.41 11.76
C PHE A 81 -35.85 5.94 12.70
N PRO A 82 -36.33 4.69 12.57
CA PRO A 82 -37.34 4.16 13.47
C PRO A 82 -36.92 4.26 14.94
N ASP A 83 -37.80 4.82 15.79
CA ASP A 83 -37.57 4.96 17.24
C ASP A 83 -37.53 3.62 17.98
N ASP A 84 -38.02 2.55 17.33
CA ASP A 84 -38.05 1.19 17.85
C ASP A 84 -36.70 0.44 17.73
N GLY A 85 -35.68 1.09 17.16
CA GLY A 85 -34.34 0.51 16.96
C GLY A 85 -34.27 -0.55 15.87
N SER A 86 -35.33 -0.69 15.07
CA SER A 86 -35.33 -1.59 13.91
C SER A 86 -34.35 -1.09 12.83
N ARG A 87 -33.69 -2.03 12.15
CA ARG A 87 -32.77 -1.70 11.06
C ARG A 87 -33.58 -1.45 9.78
N LEU A 88 -33.36 -0.31 9.15
CA LEU A 88 -33.82 -0.06 7.79
C LEU A 88 -33.01 -0.90 6.80
N THR A 89 -33.70 -1.65 5.96
CA THR A 89 -33.10 -2.30 4.79
C THR A 89 -32.90 -1.29 3.66
N PRO A 90 -32.00 -1.54 2.68
CA PRO A 90 -31.69 -0.55 1.63
C PRO A 90 -32.91 -0.03 0.85
N HIS A 91 -33.98 -0.83 0.72
CA HIS A 91 -35.22 -0.43 0.05
C HIS A 91 -36.18 0.37 0.93
N GLN A 92 -35.90 0.44 2.24
CA GLN A 92 -36.65 1.19 3.24
C GLN A 92 -35.98 2.54 3.58
N LEU A 93 -34.78 2.80 3.05
CA LEU A 93 -34.20 4.14 3.05
C LEU A 93 -35.02 5.01 2.09
N GLY A 94 -35.36 6.22 2.51
CA GLY A 94 -36.03 7.19 1.65
C GLY A 94 -35.23 7.41 0.37
N SER A 95 -35.92 7.63 -0.74
CA SER A 95 -35.24 8.10 -1.94
C SER A 95 -34.74 9.52 -1.70
N HIS A 96 -33.46 9.78 -1.98
CA HIS A 96 -32.85 11.11 -1.88
C HIS A 96 -33.76 12.23 -2.38
N SER A 97 -33.77 13.33 -1.62
CA SER A 97 -34.55 14.52 -1.92
C SER A 97 -34.28 15.05 -3.32
N THR A 98 -35.35 15.44 -4.02
CA THR A 98 -35.27 16.10 -5.34
C THR A 98 -35.34 17.63 -5.21
N HIS A 99 -35.47 18.14 -3.99
CA HIS A 99 -35.64 19.57 -3.74
C HIS A 99 -34.32 20.19 -3.25
N PRO A 100 -33.91 21.34 -3.82
CA PRO A 100 -32.73 22.06 -3.35
C PRO A 100 -33.00 22.57 -1.92
N GLY A 101 -32.07 22.30 -1.00
CA GLY A 101 -32.09 22.88 0.34
C GLY A 101 -31.67 24.35 0.31
N PRO A 102 -31.94 25.14 1.37
CA PRO A 102 -31.54 26.54 1.43
C PRO A 102 -30.02 26.66 1.26
N GLU A 103 -29.57 27.74 0.62
CA GLU A 103 -28.15 28.03 0.41
C GLU A 103 -27.47 28.35 1.76
N GLU A 104 -27.17 27.33 2.56
CA GLU A 104 -26.29 27.51 3.69
C GLU A 104 -24.85 27.46 3.19
N ARG A 105 -24.16 28.59 3.29
CA ARG A 105 -22.73 28.72 3.04
C ARG A 105 -21.99 27.88 4.08
N ARG A 106 -21.89 26.56 3.86
CA ARG A 106 -21.11 25.68 4.75
C ARG A 106 -19.70 26.25 4.81
N ARG A 107 -19.29 26.56 6.05
CA ARG A 107 -18.02 27.23 6.39
C ARG A 107 -16.84 26.25 6.25
N SER A 108 -16.75 25.57 5.12
CA SER A 108 -15.65 24.66 4.77
C SER A 108 -14.44 25.40 4.19
N ASP A 109 -14.47 26.73 4.17
CA ASP A 109 -13.37 27.56 3.68
C ASP A 109 -12.26 27.79 4.73
N GLU A 110 -12.43 27.33 5.98
CA GLU A 110 -11.55 27.70 7.11
C GLU A 110 -10.76 26.56 7.78
N GLN A 111 -10.75 25.35 7.23
CA GLN A 111 -9.88 24.29 7.77
C GLN A 111 -8.94 23.74 6.69
N GLY A 112 -7.67 24.07 6.88
CA GLY A 112 -6.55 23.58 6.09
C GLY A 112 -6.62 22.07 5.93
N GLY A 113 -6.73 21.63 4.68
CA GLY A 113 -6.59 20.22 4.34
C GLY A 113 -5.15 19.76 4.61
N GLY A 114 -5.02 18.66 5.34
CA GLY A 114 -3.78 17.89 5.36
C GLY A 114 -3.26 17.51 6.75
N SER A 115 -4.06 16.83 7.57
CA SER A 115 -3.56 16.07 8.73
C SER A 115 -4.23 14.70 8.76
N PHE A 116 -3.93 13.87 7.75
CA PHE A 116 -4.18 12.43 7.82
C PHE A 116 -2.84 11.73 7.64
N GLY A 117 -2.30 11.20 8.75
CA GLY A 117 -1.12 10.33 8.74
C GLY A 117 0.12 10.84 9.47
N SER A 118 -0.01 11.35 10.72
CA SER A 118 1.15 11.41 11.63
C SER A 118 1.44 10.01 12.20
N GLY A 119 1.92 9.11 11.35
CA GLY A 119 2.54 7.86 11.76
C GLY A 119 3.98 8.12 12.21
N GLY A 120 4.15 8.69 13.40
CA GLY A 120 5.44 8.86 14.06
C GLY A 120 5.55 7.92 15.25
N LEU A 121 6.48 6.96 15.16
CA LEU A 121 6.83 6.02 16.23
C LEU A 121 7.23 6.79 17.50
N GLY A 122 6.63 6.41 18.63
CA GLY A 122 7.04 6.89 19.95
C GLY A 122 8.47 6.47 20.24
N GLY A 123 9.31 7.46 20.55
CA GLY A 123 10.57 7.31 21.25
C GLY A 123 10.41 7.76 22.69
#